data_AF-A0A8S2QTM4-F1
#
_entry.id   AF-A0A8S2QTM4-F1
#
_cell.length_a   1.000
_cell.length_b   1.000
_cell.length_c   1.000
_cell.angle_alpha   90.00
_cell.angle_beta   90.00
_cell.angle_gamma   90.00
#
_symmetry.space_group_name_H-M   'P 1'
#
loop_
_entity.id
_entity.type
_entity.pdbx_description
1 polymer ?
#
loop_
_entity_poly.entity_id
_entity_poly.type
_entity_poly.pdbx_seq_one_letter_code
_entity_poly.pdbx_strand_id
1 'polypeptide(L)'
;MESVKVVIVGGGAAGLGAAKTLGPDVNYLLIEAQDYIGGRIRTVDAAPDAVVDLGAQYIHGKTNNRVFEICKQLDCIMTLSSVNNEETIAIRSDRTRLNPEIVDKVQTVWEEFAKEAQSKFGDITIPTDNSFYDYLVENFKPLFLSALPSCEHLLDEFIDYFDKTESIENGCSSLVKLSLAEYGSYEYLEGLAEYELKNGGYRPFISYLKSFIPDDSRIRLNSEVVRVKYLHDTHQLQVDTRNHNIKSEHEQETSTIVCDHIVWTSSLGYLKENFSSIFADEIELIEQKQDAINRLGFDTINKTVLIYEKRFWPDAVGKIMLLDRQKQKSIEFSDSLKTLIKIEQIDERVVNTIIEAVHRYDELRSTNV
;
A
#
# COMPACT_ATOMS: atom_id res chain seq x y z
N MET A 1 28.53 -12.99 22.01
CA MET A 1 27.26 -12.30 22.24
C MET A 1 27.53 -10.83 22.03
N GLU A 2 26.95 -10.27 20.98
CA GLU A 2 27.10 -8.85 20.66
C GLU A 2 26.28 -8.02 21.65
N SER A 3 26.75 -6.82 22.01
CA SER A 3 26.04 -5.94 22.93
C SER A 3 26.00 -4.52 22.40
N VAL A 4 24.79 -3.95 22.35
CA VAL A 4 24.53 -2.59 21.91
C VAL A 4 23.57 -1.91 22.88
N LYS A 5 23.47 -0.58 22.88
CA LYS A 5 22.52 0.12 23.75
C LYS A 5 21.09 -0.02 23.23
N VAL A 6 20.91 0.08 21.91
CA VAL A 6 19.59 0.03 21.26
C VAL A 6 19.60 -0.88 20.04
N VAL A 7 18.61 -1.75 19.91
CA VAL A 7 18.31 -2.46 18.66
C VAL A 7 17.14 -1.78 17.96
N ILE A 8 17.27 -1.47 16.67
CA ILE A 8 16.17 -1.01 15.82
C ILE A 8 15.77 -2.18 14.91
N VAL A 9 14.51 -2.60 14.98
CA VAL A 9 13.99 -3.71 14.16
C VAL A 9 13.22 -3.14 12.97
N GLY A 10 13.76 -3.35 11.77
CA GLY A 10 13.24 -2.84 10.50
C GLY A 10 14.05 -1.67 9.94
N GLY A 11 14.48 -1.80 8.68
CA GLY A 11 15.21 -0.80 7.89
C GLY A 11 14.31 0.04 6.98
N GLY A 12 13.02 0.13 7.27
CA GLY A 12 12.09 1.04 6.59
C GLY A 12 12.26 2.50 7.01
N ALA A 13 11.48 3.41 6.43
CA ALA A 13 11.56 4.85 6.74
C ALA A 13 11.42 5.17 8.25
N ALA A 14 10.58 4.43 8.98
CA ALA A 14 10.43 4.59 10.42
C ALA A 14 11.71 4.19 11.20
N GLY A 15 12.31 3.04 10.89
CA GLY A 15 13.55 2.59 11.52
C GLY A 15 14.75 3.48 11.17
N LEU A 16 14.87 3.92 9.91
CA LEU A 16 15.88 4.90 9.51
C LEU A 16 15.67 6.26 10.19
N GLY A 17 14.42 6.69 10.35
CA GLY A 17 14.06 7.89 11.11
C GLY A 17 14.40 7.78 12.60
N ALA A 18 14.22 6.61 13.21
CA ALA A 18 14.66 6.32 14.57
C ALA A 18 16.18 6.37 14.69
N ALA A 19 16.92 5.76 13.77
CA ALA A 19 18.39 5.80 13.72
C ALA A 19 18.92 7.23 13.64
N LYS A 20 18.31 8.06 12.76
CA LYS A 20 18.59 9.50 12.68
C LYS A 20 18.34 10.23 14.00
N THR A 21 17.25 9.89 14.70
CA THR A 21 16.86 10.55 15.96
C THR A 21 17.79 10.16 17.12
N LEU A 22 18.21 8.90 17.20
CA LEU A 22 19.21 8.44 18.17
C LEU A 22 20.57 9.11 17.94
N GLY A 23 20.92 9.36 16.69
CA GLY A 23 22.14 10.06 16.31
C GLY A 23 23.42 9.24 16.51
N PRO A 24 24.59 9.78 16.14
CA PRO A 24 25.85 9.05 16.09
C PRO A 24 26.35 8.58 17.46
N ASP A 25 26.03 9.31 18.53
CA ASP A 25 26.57 9.09 19.87
C ASP A 25 25.92 7.92 20.61
N VAL A 26 24.78 7.43 20.13
CA VAL A 26 24.11 6.25 20.68
C VAL A 26 24.63 5.00 19.98
N ASN A 27 25.10 4.02 20.75
CA ASN A 27 25.47 2.70 20.23
C ASN A 27 24.21 1.90 19.86
N TYR A 28 23.82 1.91 18.60
CA TYR A 28 22.67 1.16 18.10
C TYR A 28 23.04 0.23 16.94
N LEU A 29 22.23 -0.82 16.77
CA LEU A 29 22.25 -1.69 15.60
C LEU A 29 20.85 -1.73 14.97
N LEU A 30 20.78 -1.41 13.68
CA LEU A 30 19.58 -1.59 12.86
C LEU A 30 19.60 -2.98 12.22
N ILE A 31 18.53 -3.73 12.41
CA ILE A 31 18.37 -5.11 11.91
C ILE A 31 17.24 -5.11 10.88
N GLU A 32 17.53 -5.56 9.67
CA GLU A 32 16.60 -5.64 8.55
C GLU A 32 16.61 -7.05 7.98
N ALA A 33 15.41 -7.64 7.86
CA ALA A 33 15.23 -9.00 7.38
C ALA A 33 15.58 -9.11 5.89
N GLN A 34 15.31 -8.06 5.11
CA GLN A 34 15.60 -8.01 3.69
C GLN A 34 17.08 -7.73 3.39
N ASP A 35 17.47 -7.96 2.14
CA ASP A 35 18.78 -7.59 1.59
C ASP A 35 18.87 -6.10 1.18
N TYR A 36 17.87 -5.28 1.51
CA TYR A 36 17.81 -3.86 1.20
C TYR A 36 17.11 -3.06 2.31
N ILE A 37 17.40 -1.75 2.37
CA ILE A 37 16.69 -0.79 3.23
C ILE A 37 15.58 -0.05 2.47
N GLY A 38 14.63 0.53 3.20
CA GLY A 38 13.48 1.26 2.67
C GLY A 38 12.15 0.56 2.93
N GLY A 39 12.18 -0.77 3.13
CA GLY A 39 11.00 -1.56 3.46
C GLY A 39 9.91 -1.46 2.39
N ARG A 40 8.76 -0.88 2.74
CA ARG A 40 7.62 -0.61 1.83
C ARG A 40 7.82 0.59 0.91
N ILE A 41 8.95 1.29 1.00
CA ILE A 41 9.38 2.30 0.04
C ILE A 41 10.47 1.66 -0.82
N ARG A 42 10.11 1.20 -2.02
CA ARG A 42 11.00 0.43 -2.89
C ARG A 42 10.92 0.93 -4.32
N THR A 43 11.99 1.58 -4.75
CA THR A 43 12.19 2.04 -6.12
C THR A 43 13.12 1.10 -6.87
N VAL A 44 12.70 0.58 -8.02
CA VAL A 44 13.49 -0.33 -8.87
C VAL A 44 13.72 0.26 -10.26
N ASP A 45 14.83 -0.10 -10.87
CA ASP A 45 15.09 0.20 -12.28
C ASP A 45 14.44 -0.93 -13.11
N ALA A 46 13.21 -0.69 -13.56
CA ALA A 46 12.38 -1.69 -14.25
C ALA A 46 12.77 -1.87 -15.73
N ALA A 47 13.38 -0.84 -16.33
CA ALA A 47 14.04 -0.85 -17.64
C ALA A 47 15.12 0.26 -17.68
N PRO A 48 16.01 0.33 -18.70
CA PRO A 48 17.09 1.32 -18.75
C PRO A 48 16.64 2.78 -18.53
N ASP A 49 15.46 3.14 -19.03
CA ASP A 49 14.88 4.49 -18.91
C ASP A 49 13.58 4.51 -18.07
N ALA A 50 13.31 3.44 -17.30
CA ALA A 50 12.10 3.31 -16.49
C ALA A 50 12.43 2.99 -15.04
N VAL A 51 12.33 3.99 -14.18
CA VAL A 51 12.45 3.84 -12.72
C VAL A 51 11.05 3.85 -12.12
N VAL A 52 10.74 2.85 -11.29
CA VAL A 52 9.38 2.64 -10.78
C VAL A 52 9.37 2.40 -9.29
N ASP A 53 8.45 3.07 -8.60
CA ASP A 53 8.15 2.84 -7.19
C ASP A 53 7.14 1.69 -7.05
N LEU A 54 7.63 0.52 -6.61
CA LEU A 54 6.81 -0.66 -6.33
C LEU A 54 5.94 -0.49 -5.08
N GLY A 55 6.35 0.41 -4.18
CA GLY A 55 5.66 0.73 -2.92
C GLY A 55 5.07 2.13 -2.94
N ALA A 56 5.36 2.93 -1.89
CA ALA A 56 4.96 4.34 -1.86
C ALA A 56 5.44 5.09 -3.12
N GLN A 57 4.56 5.90 -3.72
CA GLN A 57 4.81 6.59 -4.99
C GLN A 57 4.47 8.08 -4.94
N TYR A 58 3.42 8.46 -4.20
CA TYR A 58 2.98 9.84 -4.08
C TYR A 58 3.37 10.45 -2.74
N ILE A 59 3.45 11.78 -2.71
CA ILE A 59 3.43 12.58 -1.48
C ILE A 59 2.08 13.30 -1.43
N HIS A 60 1.37 13.20 -0.31
CA HIS A 60 0.06 13.82 -0.13
C HIS A 60 0.19 15.13 0.67
N GLY A 61 -0.18 16.26 0.06
CA GLY A 61 -0.04 17.59 0.64
C GLY A 61 1.40 18.09 0.80
N LYS A 62 1.55 19.39 1.02
CA LYS A 62 2.85 20.08 1.15
C LYS A 62 3.06 20.74 2.51
N THR A 63 2.00 21.23 3.13
CA THR A 63 2.10 22.00 4.38
C THR A 63 2.21 21.04 5.56
N ASN A 64 3.14 21.31 6.48
CA ASN A 64 3.46 20.43 7.62
C ASN A 64 3.85 18.99 7.23
N ASN A 65 4.25 18.76 5.98
CA ASN A 65 4.67 17.46 5.48
C ASN A 65 6.21 17.40 5.37
N ARG A 66 6.85 16.74 6.34
CA ARG A 66 8.31 16.60 6.37
C ARG A 66 8.87 15.83 5.16
N VAL A 67 8.11 14.88 4.61
CA VAL A 67 8.51 14.13 3.41
C VAL A 67 8.57 15.08 2.22
N PHE A 68 7.54 15.92 2.04
CA PHE A 68 7.52 16.96 1.00
C PHE A 68 8.72 17.91 1.13
N GLU A 69 9.00 18.42 2.33
CA GLU A 69 10.14 19.32 2.57
C GLU A 69 11.47 18.70 2.14
N ILE A 70 11.72 17.45 2.53
CA ILE A 70 12.95 16.74 2.19
C ILE A 70 13.02 16.48 0.68
N CYS A 71 11.95 15.95 0.08
CA CYS A 71 11.92 15.66 -1.35
C CYS A 71 12.08 16.93 -2.21
N LYS A 72 11.55 18.06 -1.73
CA LYS A 72 11.77 19.37 -2.37
C LYS A 72 13.24 19.81 -2.29
N GLN A 73 13.91 19.62 -1.14
CA GLN A 73 15.33 19.93 -0.98
C GLN A 73 16.23 19.06 -1.86
N LEU A 74 15.83 17.81 -2.08
CA LEU A 74 16.53 16.85 -2.94
C LEU A 74 16.22 17.03 -4.43
N ASP A 75 15.40 18.02 -4.82
CA ASP A 75 14.89 18.22 -6.18
C ASP A 75 14.34 16.91 -6.80
N CYS A 76 13.55 16.14 -6.04
CA CYS A 76 12.92 14.92 -6.55
C CYS A 76 11.40 15.06 -6.74
N ILE A 77 10.80 16.24 -6.55
CA ILE A 77 9.38 16.47 -6.83
C ILE A 77 9.20 16.90 -8.29
N MET A 78 8.27 16.26 -9.01
CA MET A 78 7.94 16.65 -10.38
C MET A 78 7.20 18.00 -10.42
N THR A 79 7.56 18.86 -11.38
CA THR A 79 7.00 20.22 -11.46
C THR A 79 5.55 20.20 -11.96
N LEU A 80 4.70 21.03 -11.34
CA LEU A 80 3.23 21.12 -11.46
C LEU A 80 2.64 21.28 -12.87
N SER A 81 3.44 21.58 -13.91
CA SER A 81 2.93 21.86 -15.26
C SER A 81 2.36 20.64 -15.98
N SER A 82 2.56 19.43 -15.44
CA SER A 82 2.10 18.16 -16.03
C SER A 82 0.86 17.55 -15.37
N VAL A 83 0.41 18.05 -14.22
CA VAL A 83 -0.51 17.28 -13.33
C VAL A 83 -2.00 17.66 -13.51
N ASN A 84 -2.32 18.72 -14.25
CA ASN A 84 -3.64 19.35 -14.14
C ASN A 84 -4.59 19.23 -15.36
N ASN A 85 -4.36 18.33 -16.32
CA ASN A 85 -5.28 18.16 -17.45
C ASN A 85 -5.35 16.71 -17.95
N GLU A 86 -5.24 15.74 -17.05
CA GLU A 86 -5.39 14.34 -17.43
C GLU A 86 -6.87 13.94 -17.45
N GLU A 87 -7.40 13.72 -18.66
CA GLU A 87 -8.72 13.17 -18.92
C GLU A 87 -8.84 11.78 -18.27
N THR A 88 -9.93 11.58 -17.53
CA THR A 88 -10.38 10.25 -17.12
C THR A 88 -11.36 9.72 -18.17
N ILE A 89 -11.06 8.55 -18.73
CA ILE A 89 -11.99 7.86 -19.63
C ILE A 89 -12.54 6.61 -18.97
N ALA A 90 -13.80 6.25 -19.27
CA ALA A 90 -14.38 4.99 -18.84
C ALA A 90 -14.54 4.02 -20.01
N ILE A 91 -14.01 2.82 -19.86
CA ILE A 91 -14.06 1.73 -20.84
C ILE A 91 -14.74 0.55 -20.19
N ARG A 92 -15.79 0.05 -20.84
CA ARG A 92 -16.53 -1.14 -20.41
C ARG A 92 -15.84 -2.42 -20.87
N SER A 93 -16.18 -3.55 -20.26
CA SER A 93 -15.61 -4.86 -20.64
C SER A 93 -15.96 -5.30 -22.08
N ASP A 94 -17.00 -4.72 -22.69
CA ASP A 94 -17.30 -4.87 -24.13
C ASP A 94 -16.51 -3.90 -25.04
N ARG A 95 -15.53 -3.18 -24.46
CA ARG A 95 -14.66 -2.18 -25.12
C ARG A 95 -15.37 -0.88 -25.49
N THR A 96 -16.63 -0.70 -25.10
CA THR A 96 -17.33 0.57 -25.32
C THR A 96 -16.75 1.65 -24.42
N ARG A 97 -16.29 2.76 -25.02
CA ARG A 97 -15.99 3.99 -24.28
C ARG A 97 -17.30 4.70 -23.94
N LEU A 98 -17.49 5.04 -22.67
CA LEU A 98 -18.66 5.82 -22.25
C LEU A 98 -18.56 7.28 -22.70
N ASN A 99 -19.72 7.94 -22.81
CA ASN A 99 -19.79 9.37 -23.04
C ASN A 99 -19.09 10.11 -21.88
N PRO A 100 -18.13 11.02 -22.14
CA PRO A 100 -17.48 11.82 -21.10
C PRO A 100 -18.45 12.51 -20.14
N GLU A 101 -19.61 13.00 -20.62
CA GLU A 101 -20.61 13.64 -19.74
C GLU A 101 -21.17 12.69 -18.67
N ILE A 102 -21.23 11.38 -18.96
CA ILE A 102 -21.62 10.37 -17.95
C ILE A 102 -20.49 10.23 -16.92
N VAL A 103 -19.24 10.16 -17.38
CA VAL A 103 -18.06 10.02 -16.52
C VAL A 103 -17.95 11.21 -15.55
N ASP A 104 -18.03 12.44 -16.06
CA ASP A 104 -17.94 13.67 -15.26
C ASP A 104 -19.05 13.73 -14.19
N LYS A 105 -20.28 13.35 -14.57
CA LYS A 105 -21.42 13.29 -13.64
C LYS A 105 -21.22 12.25 -12.55
N VAL A 106 -20.75 11.06 -12.91
CA VAL A 106 -20.47 10.00 -11.92
C VAL A 106 -19.36 10.41 -10.96
N GLN A 107 -18.30 11.06 -11.45
CA GLN A 107 -17.25 11.59 -10.58
C GLN A 107 -17.80 12.63 -9.61
N THR A 108 -18.65 13.55 -10.07
CA THR A 108 -19.31 14.54 -9.20
C THR A 108 -20.17 13.86 -8.11
N VAL A 109 -20.96 12.85 -8.49
CA VAL A 109 -21.78 12.07 -7.54
C VAL A 109 -20.91 11.33 -6.54
N TRP A 110 -19.79 10.76 -6.98
CA TRP A 110 -18.84 10.09 -6.11
C TRP A 110 -18.21 11.05 -5.09
N GLU A 111 -17.79 12.23 -5.52
CA GLU A 111 -17.23 13.25 -4.62
C GLU A 111 -18.23 13.68 -3.54
N GLU A 112 -19.51 13.85 -3.91
CA GLU A 112 -20.59 14.13 -2.95
C GLU A 112 -20.78 12.98 -1.95
N PHE A 113 -20.90 11.76 -2.46
CA PHE A 113 -21.04 10.56 -1.63
C PHE A 113 -19.85 10.37 -0.68
N ALA A 114 -18.61 10.46 -1.19
CA ALA A 114 -17.40 10.28 -0.40
C ALA A 114 -17.28 11.33 0.71
N LYS A 115 -17.66 12.58 0.43
CA LYS A 115 -17.71 13.66 1.43
C LYS A 115 -18.74 13.37 2.54
N GLU A 116 -19.91 12.85 2.19
CA GLU A 116 -20.90 12.45 3.19
C GLU A 116 -20.41 11.26 4.03
N ALA A 117 -19.79 10.27 3.39
CA ALA A 117 -19.21 9.13 4.09
C ALA A 117 -18.09 9.57 5.04
N GLN A 118 -17.21 10.50 4.65
CA GLN A 118 -16.17 11.05 5.51
C GLN A 118 -16.75 11.78 6.71
N SER A 119 -17.88 12.48 6.56
CA SER A 119 -18.52 13.20 7.67
C SER A 119 -19.09 12.27 8.75
N LYS A 120 -19.12 10.95 8.51
CA LYS A 120 -19.52 9.94 9.50
C LYS A 120 -18.43 9.69 10.54
N PHE A 121 -17.20 10.11 10.28
CA PHE A 121 -16.10 9.96 11.23
C PHE A 121 -16.39 10.67 12.55
N GLY A 122 -16.22 9.94 13.66
CA GLY A 122 -16.48 10.45 15.01
C GLY A 122 -17.95 10.47 15.42
N ASP A 123 -18.89 10.03 14.57
CA ASP A 123 -20.28 9.84 14.96
C ASP A 123 -20.43 8.56 15.80
N ILE A 124 -20.55 8.73 17.11
CA ILE A 124 -20.70 7.65 18.09
C ILE A 124 -22.01 6.85 17.95
N THR A 125 -22.96 7.33 17.14
CA THR A 125 -24.22 6.62 16.90
C THR A 125 -24.08 5.54 15.82
N ILE A 126 -23.01 5.58 15.03
CA ILE A 126 -22.73 4.60 13.99
C ILE A 126 -22.11 3.37 14.64
N PRO A 127 -22.74 2.18 14.49
CA PRO A 127 -22.16 0.94 14.97
C PRO A 127 -20.77 0.71 14.37
N THR A 128 -19.82 0.31 15.21
CA THR A 128 -18.42 0.07 14.81
C THR A 128 -18.24 -1.05 13.79
N ASP A 129 -19.24 -1.93 13.68
CA ASP A 129 -19.31 -3.04 12.73
C ASP A 129 -19.97 -2.68 11.39
N ASN A 130 -20.49 -1.45 11.23
CA ASN A 130 -20.99 -0.98 9.94
C ASN A 130 -19.83 -0.85 8.95
N SER A 131 -19.93 -1.61 7.87
CA SER A 131 -18.95 -1.55 6.79
C SER A 131 -19.21 -0.35 5.86
N PHE A 132 -18.14 0.17 5.27
CA PHE A 132 -18.24 1.18 4.23
C PHE A 132 -18.97 0.64 2.98
N TYR A 133 -18.81 -0.66 2.67
CA TYR A 133 -19.46 -1.28 1.53
C TYR A 133 -20.99 -1.27 1.64
N ASP A 134 -21.55 -1.60 2.81
CA ASP A 134 -23.00 -1.58 3.01
C ASP A 134 -23.55 -0.16 2.82
N TYR A 135 -22.84 0.82 3.38
CA TYR A 135 -23.18 2.23 3.21
C TYR A 135 -23.09 2.68 1.74
N LEU A 136 -22.08 2.22 1.00
CA LEU A 136 -21.93 2.47 -0.44
C LEU A 136 -23.13 1.97 -1.23
N VAL A 137 -23.51 0.70 -1.06
CA VAL A 137 -24.61 0.10 -1.82
C VAL A 137 -25.95 0.80 -1.53
N GLU A 138 -26.19 1.16 -0.26
CA GLU A 138 -27.45 1.79 0.16
C GLU A 138 -27.57 3.25 -0.28
N ASN A 139 -26.47 4.02 -0.19
CA ASN A 139 -26.53 5.49 -0.29
C ASN A 139 -26.04 6.03 -1.64
N PHE A 140 -25.21 5.29 -2.39
CA PHE A 140 -24.75 5.74 -3.70
C PHE A 140 -25.85 5.63 -4.77
N LYS A 141 -26.63 4.55 -4.75
CA LYS A 141 -27.72 4.30 -5.71
C LYS A 141 -28.69 5.49 -5.88
N PRO A 142 -29.30 6.06 -4.83
CA PRO A 142 -30.23 7.17 -5.00
C PRO A 142 -29.57 8.42 -5.60
N LEU A 143 -28.33 8.75 -5.21
CA LEU A 143 -27.59 9.89 -5.77
C LEU A 143 -27.30 9.68 -7.26
N PHE A 144 -26.82 8.49 -7.63
CA PHE A 144 -26.55 8.11 -9.00
C PHE A 144 -27.80 8.20 -9.89
N LEU A 145 -28.92 7.61 -9.45
CA LEU A 145 -30.16 7.60 -10.24
C LEU A 145 -30.80 9.00 -10.36
N SER A 146 -30.57 9.87 -9.38
CA SER A 146 -30.98 11.28 -9.46
C SER A 146 -30.20 12.03 -10.55
N ALA A 147 -28.88 11.86 -10.61
CA ALA A 147 -28.02 12.53 -11.58
C ALA A 147 -28.10 11.94 -13.00
N LEU A 148 -28.31 10.62 -13.08
CA LEU A 148 -28.23 9.83 -14.32
C LEU A 148 -29.40 8.82 -14.43
N PRO A 149 -30.66 9.29 -14.50
CA PRO A 149 -31.84 8.43 -14.45
C PRO A 149 -31.93 7.43 -15.62
N SER A 150 -31.37 7.77 -16.79
CA SER A 150 -31.33 6.87 -17.95
C SER A 150 -30.16 5.88 -17.94
N CYS A 151 -29.28 5.95 -16.94
CA CYS A 151 -28.07 5.13 -16.85
C CYS A 151 -28.13 4.09 -15.72
N GLU A 152 -29.31 3.74 -15.20
CA GLU A 152 -29.45 2.70 -14.16
C GLU A 152 -28.72 1.40 -14.52
N HIS A 153 -28.71 1.03 -15.80
CA HIS A 153 -28.02 -0.14 -16.32
C HIS A 153 -26.48 -0.13 -16.16
N LEU A 154 -25.88 1.00 -15.75
CA LEU A 154 -24.45 1.15 -15.46
C LEU A 154 -24.16 1.18 -13.95
N LEU A 155 -25.18 1.21 -13.09
CA LEU A 155 -25.01 1.41 -11.65
C LEU A 155 -24.09 0.35 -11.03
N ASP A 156 -24.34 -0.92 -11.31
CA ASP A 156 -23.55 -2.03 -10.76
C ASP A 156 -22.08 -1.98 -11.24
N GLU A 157 -21.85 -1.57 -12.49
CA GLU A 157 -20.50 -1.40 -13.04
C GLU A 157 -19.73 -0.30 -12.29
N PHE A 158 -20.39 0.79 -11.92
CA PHE A 158 -19.78 1.87 -11.15
C PHE A 158 -19.61 1.53 -9.66
N ILE A 159 -20.57 0.84 -9.04
CA ILE A 159 -20.41 0.34 -7.66
C ILE A 159 -19.20 -0.61 -7.59
N ASP A 160 -19.05 -1.51 -8.56
CA ASP A 160 -17.89 -2.41 -8.63
C ASP A 160 -16.57 -1.63 -8.82
N TYR A 161 -16.57 -0.63 -9.70
CA TYR A 161 -15.42 0.23 -9.89
C TYR A 161 -15.01 0.94 -8.59
N PHE A 162 -15.97 1.55 -7.89
CA PHE A 162 -15.71 2.27 -6.65
C PHE A 162 -15.33 1.33 -5.50
N ASP A 163 -15.91 0.13 -5.41
CA ASP A 163 -15.47 -0.92 -4.48
C ASP A 163 -13.96 -1.19 -4.62
N LYS A 164 -13.51 -1.36 -5.87
CA LYS A 164 -12.12 -1.65 -6.19
C LYS A 164 -11.20 -0.45 -5.95
N THR A 165 -11.56 0.74 -6.42
CA THR A 165 -10.69 1.91 -6.24
C THR A 165 -10.57 2.32 -4.79
N GLU A 166 -11.67 2.33 -4.05
CA GLU A 166 -11.64 2.73 -2.65
C GLU A 166 -10.91 1.69 -1.79
N SER A 167 -10.97 0.40 -2.17
CA SER A 167 -10.15 -0.65 -1.57
C SER A 167 -8.65 -0.38 -1.75
N ILE A 168 -8.25 0.15 -2.92
CA ILE A 168 -6.86 0.55 -3.19
C ILE A 168 -6.47 1.75 -2.32
N GLU A 169 -7.30 2.80 -2.27
CA GLU A 169 -7.01 4.01 -1.46
C GLU A 169 -6.85 3.69 0.03
N ASN A 170 -7.62 2.73 0.56
CA ASN A 170 -7.60 2.35 1.97
C ASN A 170 -6.67 1.16 2.29
N GLY A 171 -6.06 0.55 1.27
CA GLY A 171 -5.20 -0.62 1.43
C GLY A 171 -5.87 -1.83 2.08
N CYS A 172 -7.10 -2.12 1.66
CA CYS A 172 -7.88 -3.27 2.11
C CYS A 172 -8.26 -4.18 0.93
N SER A 173 -8.45 -5.48 1.18
CA SER A 173 -8.91 -6.43 0.14
C SER A 173 -10.41 -6.33 -0.17
N SER A 174 -11.17 -5.61 0.67
CA SER A 174 -12.63 -5.52 0.57
C SER A 174 -13.14 -4.37 1.45
N LEU A 175 -14.04 -3.55 0.91
CA LEU A 175 -14.70 -2.48 1.67
C LEU A 175 -15.64 -3.00 2.77
N VAL A 176 -16.02 -4.29 2.74
CA VAL A 176 -16.76 -4.94 3.85
C VAL A 176 -15.94 -4.94 5.14
N LYS A 177 -14.60 -4.93 5.04
CA LYS A 177 -13.69 -4.87 6.19
C LYS A 177 -13.38 -3.43 6.64
N LEU A 178 -13.76 -2.43 5.85
CA LEU A 178 -13.48 -1.03 6.13
C LEU A 178 -14.60 -0.46 7.02
N SER A 179 -14.24 0.04 8.20
CA SER A 179 -15.21 0.64 9.11
C SER A 179 -15.67 2.00 8.60
N LEU A 180 -16.99 2.18 8.43
CA LEU A 180 -17.56 3.47 8.06
C LEU A 180 -17.25 4.54 9.11
N ALA A 181 -17.30 4.17 10.39
CA ALA A 181 -17.08 5.08 11.51
C ALA A 181 -15.65 5.65 11.55
N GLU A 182 -14.69 4.97 10.92
CA GLU A 182 -13.27 5.37 10.84
C GLU A 182 -12.87 5.91 9.46
N TYR A 183 -13.79 5.92 8.48
CA TYR A 183 -13.48 6.24 7.09
C TYR A 183 -12.91 7.66 6.91
N GLY A 184 -13.48 8.64 7.60
CA GLY A 184 -13.01 10.03 7.59
C GLY A 184 -11.84 10.33 8.53
N SER A 185 -11.14 9.32 9.06
CA SER A 185 -10.01 9.52 9.99
C SER A 185 -8.76 10.08 9.33
N TYR A 186 -8.65 10.00 8.00
CA TYR A 186 -7.52 10.51 7.24
C TYR A 186 -7.52 12.05 7.19
N GLU A 187 -6.41 12.66 7.61
CA GLU A 187 -6.23 14.11 7.56
C GLU A 187 -5.62 14.54 6.21
N TYR A 188 -6.39 15.30 5.42
CA TYR A 188 -5.91 15.90 4.19
C TYR A 188 -5.03 17.12 4.48
N LEU A 189 -3.75 17.02 4.13
CA LEU A 189 -2.80 18.11 4.25
C LEU A 189 -2.95 19.10 3.08
N GLU A 190 -2.81 20.40 3.36
CA GLU A 190 -2.89 21.45 2.34
C GLU A 190 -1.87 21.22 1.22
N GLY A 191 -2.32 21.27 -0.04
CA GLY A 191 -1.50 21.04 -1.22
C GLY A 191 -2.27 20.29 -2.30
N LEU A 192 -1.54 19.64 -3.21
CA LEU A 192 -2.11 18.64 -4.10
C LEU A 192 -2.44 17.37 -3.32
N ALA A 193 -3.46 16.65 -3.81
CA ALA A 193 -3.75 15.29 -3.37
C ALA A 193 -2.54 14.39 -3.60
N GLU A 194 -1.84 14.53 -4.73
CA GLU A 194 -0.70 13.70 -5.10
C GLU A 194 0.41 14.56 -5.74
N TYR A 195 1.60 14.53 -5.15
CA TYR A 195 2.83 15.00 -5.80
C TYR A 195 3.62 13.79 -6.27
N GLU A 196 3.92 13.76 -7.57
CA GLU A 196 4.79 12.75 -8.17
C GLU A 196 6.27 13.03 -7.92
N LEU A 197 7.06 11.95 -7.96
CA LEU A 197 8.50 12.02 -7.83
C LEU A 197 9.20 11.81 -9.17
N LYS A 198 10.20 12.65 -9.44
CA LYS A 198 11.17 12.53 -10.53
C LYS A 198 12.51 12.02 -9.99
N ASN A 199 13.50 11.85 -10.88
CA ASN A 199 14.90 11.60 -10.49
C ASN A 199 15.09 10.35 -9.60
N GLY A 200 14.42 9.24 -9.95
CA GLY A 200 14.58 7.96 -9.26
C GLY A 200 13.58 7.71 -8.13
N GLY A 201 12.38 8.29 -8.22
CA GLY A 201 11.27 8.02 -7.30
C GLY A 201 11.62 8.36 -5.86
N TYR A 202 11.27 7.48 -4.92
CA TYR A 202 11.60 7.64 -3.50
C TYR A 202 13.05 7.29 -3.12
N ARG A 203 13.88 6.78 -4.04
CA ARG A 203 15.27 6.38 -3.74
C ARG A 203 16.12 7.50 -3.12
N PRO A 204 16.06 8.78 -3.58
CA PRO A 204 16.78 9.87 -2.95
C PRO A 204 16.35 10.11 -1.49
N PHE A 205 15.06 9.95 -1.18
CA PHE A 205 14.54 10.12 0.17
C PHE A 205 15.08 9.04 1.12
N ILE A 206 15.08 7.78 0.72
CA ILE A 206 15.67 6.69 1.51
C ILE A 206 17.18 6.89 1.67
N SER A 207 17.87 7.33 0.62
CA SER A 207 19.30 7.63 0.68
C SER A 207 19.61 8.77 1.65
N TYR A 208 18.78 9.82 1.67
CA TYR A 208 18.87 10.91 2.63
C TYR A 208 18.71 10.41 4.07
N LEU A 209 17.72 9.56 4.36
CA LEU A 209 17.56 8.98 5.69
C LEU A 209 18.76 8.10 6.08
N LYS A 210 19.27 7.27 5.14
CA LYS A 210 20.47 6.45 5.36
C LYS A 210 21.69 7.30 5.69
N SER A 211 21.86 8.47 5.08
CA SER A 211 23.06 9.31 5.27
C SER A 211 23.30 9.81 6.70
N PHE A 212 22.31 9.71 7.59
CA PHE A 212 22.46 10.03 9.01
C PHE A 212 23.04 8.88 9.84
N ILE A 213 23.17 7.68 9.25
CA ILE A 213 23.80 6.53 9.90
C ILE A 213 25.32 6.63 9.66
N PRO A 214 26.14 6.72 10.72
CA PRO A 214 27.58 7.04 10.60
C PRO A 214 28.37 6.11 9.68
N ASP A 215 28.06 4.82 9.72
CA ASP A 215 28.72 3.79 8.93
C ASP A 215 27.79 2.58 8.74
N ASP A 216 28.03 1.82 7.67
CA ASP A 216 27.19 0.68 7.28
C ASP A 216 27.30 -0.51 8.26
N SER A 217 28.28 -0.55 9.18
CA SER A 217 28.36 -1.63 10.17
C SER A 217 27.24 -1.58 11.20
N ARG A 218 26.56 -0.43 11.32
CA ARG A 218 25.35 -0.25 12.13
C ARG A 218 24.08 -0.80 11.48
N ILE A 219 24.16 -1.31 10.26
CA ILE A 219 23.02 -1.89 9.54
C ILE A 219 23.33 -3.36 9.25
N ARG A 220 22.50 -4.25 9.77
CA ARG A 220 22.57 -5.68 9.51
C ARG A 220 21.39 -6.12 8.66
N LEU A 221 21.66 -6.31 7.37
CA LEU A 221 20.71 -6.84 6.39
C LEU A 221 20.60 -8.37 6.47
N ASN A 222 19.62 -8.95 5.78
CA ASN A 222 19.36 -10.39 5.71
C ASN A 222 19.17 -11.05 7.08
N SER A 223 18.77 -10.28 8.09
CA SER A 223 18.73 -10.73 9.47
C SER A 223 17.34 -10.49 10.04
N GLU A 224 16.59 -11.56 10.22
CA GLU A 224 15.25 -11.53 10.81
C GLU A 224 15.36 -11.64 12.33
N VAL A 225 14.62 -10.80 13.08
CA VAL A 225 14.46 -10.98 14.52
C VAL A 225 13.39 -12.05 14.78
N VAL A 226 13.79 -13.16 15.40
CA VAL A 226 12.92 -14.34 15.59
C VAL A 226 12.48 -14.53 17.04
N ARG A 227 13.18 -13.91 17.99
CA ARG A 227 12.82 -13.98 19.42
C ARG A 227 13.32 -12.76 20.17
N VAL A 228 12.52 -12.28 21.11
CA VAL A 228 12.90 -11.27 22.10
C VAL A 228 12.58 -11.80 23.49
N LYS A 229 13.52 -11.64 24.41
CA LYS A 229 13.36 -12.04 25.81
C LYS A 229 13.96 -11.01 26.75
N TYR A 230 13.27 -10.69 27.84
CA TYR A 230 13.79 -9.88 28.93
C TYR A 230 14.64 -10.73 29.88
N LEU A 231 15.85 -10.26 30.15
CA LEU A 231 16.82 -10.88 31.05
C LEU A 231 16.75 -10.17 32.40
N HIS A 232 16.01 -10.76 33.34
CA HIS A 232 15.77 -10.17 34.66
C HIS A 232 17.06 -9.92 35.46
N ASP A 233 18.07 -10.80 35.36
CA ASP A 233 19.30 -10.70 36.14
C ASP A 233 20.17 -9.49 35.74
N THR A 234 20.12 -9.10 34.46
CA THR A 234 20.93 -8.01 33.91
C THR A 234 20.10 -6.76 33.58
N HIS A 235 18.78 -6.83 33.68
CA HIS A 235 17.84 -5.80 33.23
C HIS A 235 18.01 -5.42 31.75
N GLN A 236 18.34 -6.40 30.89
CA GLN A 236 18.55 -6.20 29.46
C GLN A 236 17.60 -7.06 28.63
N LEU A 237 17.55 -6.81 27.33
CA LEU A 237 16.80 -7.56 26.33
C LEU A 237 17.76 -8.41 25.51
N GLN A 238 17.44 -9.70 25.40
CA GLN A 238 18.03 -10.61 24.43
C GLN A 238 17.23 -10.57 23.14
N VAL A 239 17.91 -10.39 22.01
CA VAL A 239 17.34 -10.40 20.66
C VAL A 239 18.04 -11.47 19.85
N ASP A 240 17.31 -12.53 19.51
CA ASP A 240 17.83 -13.58 18.65
C ASP A 240 17.44 -13.30 17.19
N THR A 241 18.42 -13.45 16.31
CA THR A 241 18.28 -13.19 14.89
C THR A 241 18.62 -14.40 14.05
N ARG A 242 17.97 -14.53 12.90
CA ARG A 242 18.22 -15.58 11.91
C ARG A 242 18.71 -14.95 10.62
N ASN A 243 19.85 -15.40 10.12
CA ASN A 243 20.41 -14.93 8.85
C ASN A 243 19.89 -15.73 7.65
N HIS A 244 19.21 -15.08 6.71
CA HIS A 244 18.62 -15.76 5.55
C HIS A 244 19.64 -16.22 4.49
N ASN A 245 20.87 -15.70 4.51
CA ASN A 245 21.92 -16.13 3.59
C ASN A 245 22.57 -17.47 3.99
N ILE A 246 22.37 -17.93 5.23
CA ILE A 246 22.94 -19.18 5.74
C ILE A 246 21.92 -20.30 5.55
N LYS A 247 21.99 -20.96 4.38
CA LYS A 247 21.19 -22.15 4.05
C LYS A 247 21.91 -23.45 4.47
N SER A 248 22.27 -23.56 5.76
CA SER A 248 22.78 -24.82 6.29
C SER A 248 21.62 -25.77 6.56
N GLU A 249 21.66 -26.98 5.99
CA GLU A 249 20.68 -28.06 6.27
C GLU A 249 20.78 -28.59 7.72
N HIS A 250 21.77 -28.16 8.50
CA HIS A 250 22.10 -28.79 9.78
C HIS A 250 22.07 -27.89 11.01
N GLU A 251 21.80 -26.60 10.88
CA GLU A 251 21.38 -25.71 11.99
C GLU A 251 21.15 -24.33 11.36
N GLN A 252 19.96 -23.77 11.51
CA GLN A 252 19.77 -22.33 11.23
C GLN A 252 20.57 -21.58 12.30
N GLU A 253 21.73 -21.04 11.92
CA GLU A 253 22.61 -20.34 12.86
C GLU A 253 21.90 -19.08 13.35
N THR A 254 21.38 -19.14 14.58
CA THR A 254 20.82 -17.99 15.27
C THR A 254 21.94 -17.21 15.92
N SER A 255 21.90 -15.88 15.80
CA SER A 255 22.85 -14.99 16.45
C SER A 255 22.15 -14.13 17.50
N THR A 256 22.77 -14.00 18.67
CA THR A 256 22.18 -13.32 19.82
C THR A 256 22.87 -11.98 20.08
N ILE A 257 22.03 -10.95 20.21
CA ILE A 257 22.39 -9.59 20.59
C ILE A 257 21.75 -9.27 21.95
N VAL A 258 22.47 -8.61 22.84
CA VAL A 258 21.90 -8.07 24.09
C VAL A 258 21.86 -6.55 24.03
N CYS A 259 20.76 -5.97 24.48
CA CYS A 259 20.58 -4.52 24.46
C CYS A 259 19.74 -3.99 25.62
N ASP A 260 19.80 -2.68 25.85
CA ASP A 260 19.01 -2.04 26.92
C ASP A 260 17.59 -1.67 26.41
N HIS A 261 17.47 -1.37 25.11
CA HIS A 261 16.21 -0.95 24.50
C HIS A 261 16.01 -1.53 23.09
N ILE A 262 14.75 -1.71 22.70
CA ILE A 262 14.35 -2.06 21.34
C ILE A 262 13.40 -0.98 20.79
N VAL A 263 13.67 -0.51 19.57
CA VAL A 263 12.73 0.27 18.76
C VAL A 263 12.18 -0.63 17.66
N TRP A 264 10.92 -1.03 17.78
CA TRP A 264 10.30 -2.00 16.87
C TRP A 264 9.53 -1.30 15.74
N THR A 265 9.89 -1.54 14.48
CA THR A 265 9.32 -0.85 13.30
C THR A 265 8.93 -1.78 12.14
N SER A 266 8.75 -3.09 12.41
CA SER A 266 8.23 -4.02 11.40
C SER A 266 6.82 -3.63 10.94
N SER A 267 6.34 -4.22 9.84
CA SER A 267 4.95 -4.05 9.43
C SER A 267 3.98 -4.65 10.47
N LEU A 268 2.77 -4.11 10.50
CA LEU A 268 1.67 -4.68 11.28
C LEU A 268 1.33 -6.10 10.82
N GLY A 269 1.38 -6.38 9.51
CA GLY A 269 1.20 -7.73 8.97
C GLY A 269 2.17 -8.75 9.57
N TYR A 270 3.45 -8.39 9.66
CA TYR A 270 4.45 -9.25 10.30
C TYR A 270 4.15 -9.50 11.78
N LEU A 271 3.70 -8.47 12.50
CA LEU A 271 3.30 -8.61 13.91
C LEU A 271 2.04 -9.49 14.05
N LYS A 272 1.04 -9.37 13.19
CA LYS A 272 -0.16 -10.23 13.22
C LYS A 272 0.20 -11.71 13.12
N GLU A 273 1.17 -12.05 12.29
CA GLU A 273 1.61 -13.44 12.09
C GLU A 273 2.58 -13.92 13.17
N ASN A 274 3.49 -13.06 13.65
CA ASN A 274 4.67 -13.51 14.41
C ASN A 274 4.76 -12.98 15.85
N PHE A 275 3.94 -12.01 16.28
CA PHE A 275 4.10 -11.33 17.57
C PHE A 275 4.12 -12.30 18.77
N SER A 276 3.11 -13.17 18.89
CA SER A 276 3.07 -14.17 19.96
C SER A 276 4.26 -15.15 19.94
N SER A 277 4.83 -15.43 18.77
CA SER A 277 5.98 -16.34 18.65
C SER A 277 7.31 -15.66 19.02
N ILE A 278 7.51 -14.41 18.58
CA ILE A 278 8.72 -13.62 18.86
C ILE A 278 8.82 -13.30 20.35
N PHE A 279 7.68 -12.96 20.97
CA PHE A 279 7.58 -12.56 22.37
C PHE A 279 7.04 -13.69 23.25
N ALA A 280 7.25 -14.96 22.88
CA ALA A 280 6.70 -16.11 23.60
C ALA A 280 7.11 -16.19 25.08
N ASP A 281 8.26 -15.59 25.45
CA ASP A 281 8.70 -15.48 26.84
C ASP A 281 8.09 -14.28 27.60
N GLU A 282 7.46 -13.34 26.88
CA GLU A 282 6.97 -12.05 27.38
C GLU A 282 5.43 -12.02 27.42
N ILE A 283 4.83 -12.91 28.20
CA ILE A 283 3.36 -13.14 28.25
C ILE A 283 2.58 -11.86 28.55
N GLU A 284 3.03 -11.04 29.50
CA GLU A 284 2.35 -9.79 29.85
C GLU A 284 2.29 -8.81 28.67
N LEU A 285 3.35 -8.74 27.85
CA LEU A 285 3.37 -7.91 26.66
C LEU A 285 2.37 -8.42 25.61
N ILE A 286 2.26 -9.74 25.46
CA ILE A 286 1.27 -10.37 24.57
C ILE A 286 -0.14 -9.99 25.02
N GLU A 287 -0.47 -10.17 26.29
CA GLU A 287 -1.79 -9.84 26.85
C GLU A 287 -2.14 -8.36 26.66
N GLN A 288 -1.17 -7.46 26.78
CA GLN A 288 -1.38 -6.01 26.62
C GLN A 288 -1.57 -5.55 25.16
N LYS A 289 -1.03 -6.27 24.17
CA LYS A 289 -0.88 -5.75 22.80
C LYS A 289 -1.52 -6.61 21.70
N GLN A 290 -1.62 -7.92 21.88
CA GLN A 290 -2.06 -8.85 20.82
C GLN A 290 -3.44 -8.49 20.28
N ASP A 291 -4.35 -8.11 21.17
CA ASP A 291 -5.73 -7.76 20.81
C ASP A 291 -5.80 -6.49 19.93
N ALA A 292 -5.00 -5.46 20.23
CA ALA A 292 -4.87 -4.28 19.38
C ALA A 292 -4.25 -4.60 18.02
N ILE A 293 -3.20 -5.44 18.00
CA ILE A 293 -2.57 -5.94 16.77
C ILE A 293 -3.59 -6.69 15.91
N ASN A 294 -4.46 -7.50 16.52
CA ASN A 294 -5.46 -8.29 15.81
C ASN A 294 -6.58 -7.42 15.22
N ARG A 295 -7.03 -6.39 15.94
CA ARG A 295 -8.13 -5.51 15.49
C ARG A 295 -7.78 -4.55 14.37
N LEU A 296 -6.54 -4.08 14.29
CA LEU A 296 -6.15 -3.14 13.23
C LEU A 296 -6.15 -3.81 11.85
N GLY A 297 -6.66 -3.13 10.83
CA GLY A 297 -6.63 -3.62 9.44
C GLY A 297 -5.21 -3.66 8.87
N PHE A 298 -4.88 -4.73 8.16
CA PHE A 298 -3.65 -4.80 7.35
C PHE A 298 -3.88 -5.75 6.19
N ASP A 299 -3.74 -5.26 4.97
CA ASP A 299 -3.98 -6.03 3.76
C ASP A 299 -2.99 -5.66 2.65
N THR A 300 -3.24 -6.14 1.44
CA THR A 300 -2.34 -5.99 0.29
C THR A 300 -2.87 -5.03 -0.76
N ILE A 301 -1.96 -4.25 -1.34
CA ILE A 301 -2.13 -3.56 -2.61
C ILE A 301 -0.95 -4.00 -3.48
N ASN A 302 -1.23 -4.34 -4.73
CA ASN A 302 -0.19 -4.67 -5.71
C ASN A 302 -0.22 -3.70 -6.88
N LYS A 303 0.92 -3.56 -7.54
CA LYS A 303 1.07 -2.79 -8.77
C LYS A 303 1.49 -3.71 -9.90
N THR A 304 0.82 -3.58 -11.03
CA THR A 304 1.28 -4.17 -12.30
C THR A 304 1.87 -3.06 -13.15
N VAL A 305 3.16 -3.16 -13.42
CA VAL A 305 3.90 -2.16 -14.19
C VAL A 305 4.04 -2.65 -15.61
N LEU A 306 3.60 -1.84 -16.57
CA LEU A 306 3.63 -2.18 -17.99
C LEU A 306 4.52 -1.18 -18.73
N ILE A 307 5.54 -1.69 -19.40
CA ILE A 307 6.56 -0.89 -20.09
C ILE A 307 6.41 -1.09 -21.59
N TYR A 308 6.28 0.02 -22.32
CA TYR A 308 6.12 0.02 -23.78
C TYR A 308 7.23 0.83 -24.43
N GLU A 309 7.63 0.42 -25.63
CA GLU A 309 8.56 1.21 -26.45
C GLU A 309 7.94 2.53 -26.91
N LYS A 310 6.63 2.54 -27.13
CA LYS A 310 5.87 3.70 -27.59
C LYS A 310 4.53 3.77 -26.88
N ARG A 311 4.16 4.96 -26.42
CA ARG A 311 2.81 5.28 -25.96
C ARG A 311 1.81 5.03 -27.11
N PHE A 312 0.74 4.30 -26.82
CA PHE A 312 -0.33 4.02 -27.78
C PHE A 312 -1.69 4.60 -27.34
N TRP A 313 -1.77 5.19 -26.16
CA TRP A 313 -2.95 5.91 -25.67
C TRP A 313 -2.80 7.43 -25.87
N PRO A 314 -3.90 8.21 -25.87
CA PRO A 314 -3.84 9.65 -26.08
C PRO A 314 -3.07 10.39 -24.98
N ASP A 315 -2.39 11.47 -25.34
CA ASP A 315 -1.55 12.22 -24.40
C ASP A 315 -2.32 12.85 -23.24
N ALA A 316 -3.58 13.19 -23.47
CA ALA A 316 -4.43 13.76 -22.45
C ALA A 316 -4.97 12.72 -21.46
N VAL A 317 -4.87 11.41 -21.73
CA VAL A 317 -5.48 10.39 -20.85
C VAL A 317 -4.48 9.95 -19.79
N GLY A 318 -4.79 10.27 -18.53
CA GLY A 318 -4.02 9.82 -17.37
C GLY A 318 -4.67 8.70 -16.57
N LYS A 319 -6.00 8.59 -16.65
CA LYS A 319 -6.76 7.58 -15.90
C LYS A 319 -7.76 6.87 -16.80
N ILE A 320 -7.82 5.55 -16.65
CA ILE A 320 -8.80 4.70 -17.33
C ILE A 320 -9.63 4.00 -16.26
N MET A 321 -10.94 4.30 -16.20
CA MET A 321 -11.91 3.56 -15.41
C MET A 321 -12.29 2.29 -16.20
N LEU A 322 -11.98 1.14 -15.64
CA LEU A 322 -12.37 -0.15 -16.21
C LEU A 322 -13.68 -0.60 -15.56
N LEU A 323 -14.74 -0.68 -16.36
CA LEU A 323 -16.08 -1.04 -15.93
C LEU A 323 -16.41 -2.46 -16.39
N ASP A 324 -16.75 -3.36 -15.46
CA ASP A 324 -17.05 -4.75 -15.80
C ASP A 324 -18.55 -5.10 -15.68
N ARG A 325 -19.14 -5.51 -16.80
CA ARG A 325 -20.52 -5.99 -16.89
C ARG A 325 -20.76 -7.36 -16.22
N GLN A 326 -19.73 -8.15 -15.90
CA GLN A 326 -19.88 -9.60 -15.68
C GLN A 326 -20.15 -10.09 -14.25
N LYS A 327 -20.34 -9.22 -13.26
CA LYS A 327 -20.65 -9.66 -11.87
C LYS A 327 -21.94 -10.50 -11.74
N GLN A 328 -22.73 -10.66 -12.80
CA GLN A 328 -23.90 -11.55 -12.79
C GLN A 328 -23.63 -13.04 -13.07
N LYS A 329 -22.41 -13.48 -13.35
CA LYS A 329 -22.10 -14.94 -13.43
C LYS A 329 -20.69 -15.25 -12.96
N SER A 330 -20.55 -15.59 -11.69
CA SER A 330 -19.40 -16.39 -11.25
C SER A 330 -19.52 -17.81 -11.83
N ILE A 331 -18.41 -18.28 -12.40
CA ILE A 331 -18.06 -19.68 -12.72
C ILE A 331 -18.73 -20.28 -13.98
N GLU A 332 -18.06 -20.12 -15.13
CA GLU A 332 -17.73 -21.21 -16.07
C GLU A 332 -16.83 -20.63 -17.18
N PHE A 333 -15.55 -21.01 -17.18
CA PHE A 333 -14.62 -20.68 -18.27
C PHE A 333 -15.05 -21.42 -19.53
N SER A 334 -15.65 -20.73 -20.50
CA SER A 334 -15.97 -21.34 -21.81
C SER A 334 -14.86 -21.08 -22.83
N ASP A 335 -14.59 -22.11 -23.65
CA ASP A 335 -13.63 -22.14 -24.78
C ASP A 335 -13.78 -21.01 -25.83
N SER A 336 -14.77 -20.14 -25.66
CA SER A 336 -15.04 -18.94 -26.45
C SER A 336 -13.91 -17.90 -26.40
N LEU A 337 -13.12 -17.87 -25.32
CA LEU A 337 -11.97 -16.96 -25.15
C LEU A 337 -10.82 -17.23 -26.13
N LYS A 338 -10.69 -18.46 -26.64
CA LYS A 338 -9.66 -18.83 -27.64
C LYS A 338 -9.96 -18.30 -29.04
N THR A 339 -11.20 -17.86 -29.29
CA THR A 339 -11.67 -17.50 -30.64
C THR A 339 -11.71 -15.98 -30.85
N LEU A 340 -11.61 -15.17 -29.78
CA LEU A 340 -11.80 -13.70 -29.82
C LEU A 340 -10.52 -12.88 -30.11
N ILE A 341 -9.35 -13.52 -30.26
CA ILE A 341 -8.03 -12.87 -30.41
C ILE A 341 -7.71 -12.59 -31.89
N LYS A 342 -8.63 -11.92 -32.61
CA LYS A 342 -8.36 -11.40 -33.95
C LYS A 342 -9.10 -10.07 -34.17
N ILE A 343 -8.35 -8.97 -34.02
CA ILE A 343 -8.36 -7.71 -34.80
C ILE A 343 -8.36 -6.43 -33.92
N GLU A 344 -7.17 -5.76 -33.91
CA GLU A 344 -6.78 -4.33 -33.97
C GLU A 344 -7.70 -3.24 -33.34
N GLN A 345 -7.29 -2.25 -32.52
CA GLN A 345 -6.01 -1.53 -32.33
C GLN A 345 -5.77 -1.10 -30.85
N ILE A 346 -5.52 -2.05 -29.97
CA ILE A 346 -4.71 -1.91 -28.75
C ILE A 346 -3.93 -3.23 -28.68
N ASP A 347 -2.62 -3.24 -28.37
CA ASP A 347 -1.84 -4.49 -28.35
C ASP A 347 -2.50 -5.50 -27.40
N GLU A 348 -3.01 -6.60 -27.95
CA GLU A 348 -3.76 -7.63 -27.23
C GLU A 348 -2.97 -8.17 -26.03
N ARG A 349 -1.63 -8.15 -26.06
CA ARG A 349 -0.81 -8.57 -24.93
C ARG A 349 -1.01 -7.70 -23.70
N VAL A 350 -1.30 -6.42 -23.87
CA VAL A 350 -1.49 -5.45 -22.78
C VAL A 350 -2.80 -5.68 -22.07
N VAL A 351 -3.87 -5.74 -22.85
CA VAL A 351 -5.22 -5.95 -22.35
C VAL A 351 -5.28 -7.34 -21.72
N ASN A 352 -4.65 -8.36 -22.32
CA ASN A 352 -4.56 -9.69 -21.75
C ASN A 352 -3.71 -9.72 -20.47
N THR A 353 -2.58 -9.00 -20.39
CA THR A 353 -1.77 -8.94 -19.16
C THR A 353 -2.51 -8.23 -18.02
N ILE A 354 -3.24 -7.15 -18.31
CA ILE A 354 -4.04 -6.42 -17.32
C ILE A 354 -5.21 -7.29 -16.84
N ILE A 355 -5.92 -7.93 -17.77
CA ILE A 355 -7.04 -8.82 -17.45
C ILE A 355 -6.55 -10.07 -16.69
N GLU A 356 -5.43 -10.68 -17.07
CA GLU A 356 -4.80 -11.78 -16.34
C GLU A 356 -4.34 -11.35 -14.93
N ALA A 357 -3.84 -10.12 -14.77
CA ALA A 357 -3.46 -9.58 -13.46
C ALA A 357 -4.69 -9.35 -12.56
N VAL A 358 -5.80 -8.86 -13.12
CA VAL A 358 -7.08 -8.70 -12.43
C VAL A 358 -7.68 -10.07 -12.07
N HIS A 359 -7.62 -11.05 -12.97
CA HIS A 359 -8.13 -12.40 -12.68
C HIS A 359 -7.28 -13.14 -11.64
N ARG A 360 -5.95 -13.00 -11.64
CA ARG A 360 -5.10 -13.54 -10.56
C ARG A 360 -5.42 -12.91 -9.21
N TYR A 361 -5.78 -11.63 -9.18
CA TYR A 361 -6.21 -10.96 -7.96
C TYR A 361 -7.54 -11.54 -7.43
N ASP A 362 -8.50 -11.82 -8.31
CA ASP A 362 -9.80 -12.41 -7.92
C ASP A 362 -9.68 -13.90 -7.52
N GLU A 363 -8.80 -14.69 -8.14
CA GLU A 363 -8.52 -16.07 -7.71
C GLU A 363 -7.97 -16.10 -6.28
N LEU A 364 -7.03 -15.20 -5.95
CA LEU A 364 -6.46 -15.07 -4.60
C LEU A 364 -7.51 -14.61 -3.55
N ARG A 365 -8.52 -13.85 -3.97
CA ARG A 365 -9.65 -13.44 -3.11
C ARG A 365 -10.55 -14.62 -2.73
N SER A 366 -10.66 -15.63 -3.60
CA SER A 366 -11.54 -16.79 -3.39
C SER A 366 -10.92 -17.92 -2.55
N THR A 367 -9.60 -17.92 -2.35
CA THR A 367 -8.88 -19.01 -1.67
C THR A 367 -8.60 -18.79 -0.19
N ASN A 368 -9.00 -17.66 0.39
CA ASN A 368 -8.82 -17.35 1.83
C ASN A 368 -10.17 -17.10 2.53
N VAL A 369 -11.03 -18.12 2.51
CA VAL A 369 -12.11 -18.31 3.50
C VAL A 369 -11.61 -19.20 4.61
#